data_AF-A0A6A4CSG8-F1
#
_entry.id   AF-A0A6A4CSG8-F1
#
_cell.length_a   1.000
_cell.length_b   1.000
_cell.length_c   1.000
_cell.angle_alpha   90.00
_cell.angle_beta   90.00
_cell.angle_gamma   90.00
#
_symmetry.space_group_name_H-M   'P 1'
#
loop_
_entity.id
_entity.type
_entity.pdbx_description
1 polymer ?
#
loop_
_entity_poly.entity_id
_entity_poly.type
_entity_poly.pdbx_seq_one_letter_code
_entity_poly.pdbx_strand_id
1 'polypeptide(L)'
;MSPHRLSATFRFNAELALRVSFAVIISSIIQTRDEAYDPSNAYDKKWLFFPDWYYLGGLSYCAIMVVFSMAFNVGGTIREVCQGFFGVGVALLYNYVLFAFIDVERFDSQSDDPYKNYYKINKAFNSSSYWINVPNLVATLPWIVAFTVAVMILPFQLNTRKYAVGTNAYFTLTIINPANPLSSGHLKSIDDELFDTSNILRNLRTFAIVGVLGALISVVTMCIPYPIL
;
A
#
# COMPACT_ATOMS: atom_id res chain seq x y z
N MET A 1 6.12 4.60 41.80
CA MET A 1 7.13 4.16 40.81
C MET A 1 8.48 4.77 41.21
N SER A 2 9.55 3.99 41.37
CA SER A 2 10.84 4.55 41.79
C SER A 2 11.54 5.29 40.63
N PRO A 3 12.22 6.42 40.89
CA PRO A 3 12.84 7.24 39.86
C PRO A 3 13.90 6.50 39.01
N HIS A 4 14.56 5.49 39.59
CA HIS A 4 15.51 4.63 38.86
C HIS A 4 14.86 3.77 37.75
N ARG A 5 13.62 3.31 37.95
CA ARG A 5 12.90 2.55 36.90
C ARG A 5 12.45 3.45 35.75
N LEU A 6 12.11 4.70 36.04
CA LEU A 6 11.70 5.68 35.04
C LEU A 6 12.84 5.98 34.06
N SER A 7 14.07 6.11 34.57
CA SER A 7 15.28 6.35 33.77
C SER A 7 15.63 5.16 32.84
N ALA A 8 15.54 3.92 33.33
CA ALA A 8 15.86 2.73 32.54
C ALA A 8 14.84 2.47 31.42
N THR A 9 13.53 2.60 31.71
CA THR A 9 12.48 2.45 30.70
C THR A 9 12.53 3.58 29.67
N PHE A 10 12.79 4.82 30.10
CA PHE A 10 12.99 5.94 29.17
C PHE A 10 14.17 5.69 28.24
N ARG A 11 15.32 5.28 28.79
CA ARG A 11 16.51 4.99 27.99
C ARG A 11 16.24 3.89 26.97
N PHE A 12 15.64 2.77 27.38
CA PHE A 12 15.27 1.69 26.45
C PHE A 12 14.35 2.16 25.32
N ASN A 13 13.31 2.95 25.65
CA ASN A 13 12.40 3.48 24.64
C ASN A 13 13.08 4.50 23.71
N ALA A 14 13.99 5.32 24.22
CA ALA A 14 14.76 6.27 23.41
C ALA A 14 15.72 5.54 22.45
N GLU A 15 16.38 4.49 22.92
CA GLU A 15 17.25 3.64 22.10
C GLU A 15 16.45 2.92 21.00
N LEU A 16 15.26 2.41 21.32
CA LEU A 16 14.34 1.81 20.33
C LEU A 16 13.88 2.85 19.31
N ALA A 17 13.49 4.05 19.76
CA ALA A 17 13.06 5.12 18.86
C ALA A 17 14.17 5.57 17.91
N LEU A 18 15.42 5.64 18.37
CA LEU A 18 16.58 5.93 17.52
C LEU A 18 16.80 4.86 16.44
N ARG A 19 16.69 3.57 16.81
CA ARG A 19 16.77 2.45 15.85
C ARG A 19 15.67 2.53 14.79
N VAL A 20 14.44 2.78 15.21
CA VAL A 20 13.29 2.95 14.29
C VAL A 20 13.57 4.12 13.35
N SER A 21 14.01 5.26 13.88
CA SER A 21 14.29 6.47 13.09
C SER A 21 15.38 6.22 12.05
N PHE A 22 16.47 5.54 12.43
CA PHE A 22 17.54 5.16 11.51
C PHE A 22 17.04 4.26 10.38
N ALA A 23 16.27 3.22 10.71
CA ALA A 23 15.68 2.33 9.70
C ALA A 23 14.72 3.06 8.75
N VAL A 24 13.93 4.01 9.29
CA VAL A 24 13.03 4.86 8.50
C VAL A 24 13.82 5.72 7.51
N ILE A 25 14.93 6.33 7.94
CA ILE A 25 15.80 7.11 7.06
C ILE A 25 16.37 6.23 5.93
N ILE A 26 16.89 5.05 6.25
CA ILE A 26 17.39 4.09 5.24
C ILE A 26 16.29 3.72 4.25
N SER A 27 15.09 3.37 4.76
CA SER A 27 13.96 3.01 3.90
C SER A 27 13.50 4.15 2.99
N SER A 28 13.77 5.39 3.39
CA SER A 28 13.40 6.59 2.63
C SER A 28 14.31 6.83 1.43
N ILE A 29 15.47 6.18 1.36
CA ILE A 29 16.35 6.23 0.16
C ILE A 29 15.64 5.64 -1.06
N ILE A 30 14.75 4.67 -0.85
CA ILE A 30 13.98 4.06 -1.95
C ILE A 30 13.07 5.11 -2.62
N GLN A 31 12.76 6.24 -1.94
CA GLN A 31 11.91 7.31 -2.47
C GLN A 31 12.65 8.37 -3.30
N THR A 32 13.92 8.14 -3.65
CA THR A 32 14.69 9.09 -4.47
C THR A 32 14.02 9.30 -5.83
N ARG A 33 13.77 10.58 -6.15
CA ARG A 33 13.20 11.01 -7.44
C ARG A 33 14.22 10.83 -8.55
N ASP A 34 13.73 10.55 -9.75
CA ASP A 34 14.58 10.59 -10.93
C ASP A 34 14.97 12.05 -11.24
N GLU A 35 16.21 12.27 -11.68
CA GLU A 35 16.71 13.61 -12.03
C GLU A 35 16.01 14.18 -13.26
N ALA A 36 15.54 13.32 -14.15
CA ALA A 36 14.82 13.69 -15.36
C ALA A 36 13.30 13.91 -15.14
N TYR A 37 12.81 13.80 -13.90
CA TYR A 37 11.38 13.93 -13.61
C TYR A 37 10.90 15.39 -13.70
N ASP A 38 10.08 15.70 -14.70
CA ASP A 38 9.35 16.97 -14.78
C ASP A 38 7.94 16.82 -14.14
N PRO A 39 7.60 17.58 -13.08
CA PRO A 39 6.26 17.58 -12.51
C PRO A 39 5.16 18.04 -13.48
N SER A 40 5.52 18.67 -14.59
CA SER A 40 4.59 19.11 -15.65
C SER A 40 4.15 17.96 -16.54
N ASN A 41 4.93 16.87 -16.63
CA ASN A 41 4.62 15.71 -17.43
C ASN A 41 4.22 14.52 -16.54
N ALA A 42 2.93 14.15 -16.61
CA ALA A 42 2.35 13.15 -15.73
C ALA A 42 2.91 11.73 -15.94
N TYR A 43 3.45 11.45 -17.14
CA TYR A 43 3.93 10.13 -17.57
C TYR A 43 5.45 9.95 -17.45
N ASP A 44 6.18 10.97 -17.00
CA ASP A 44 7.61 10.83 -16.78
C ASP A 44 7.89 9.89 -15.61
N LYS A 45 8.99 9.15 -15.75
CA LYS A 45 9.49 8.23 -14.73
C LYS A 45 9.69 8.98 -13.41
N LYS A 46 8.93 8.58 -12.39
CA LYS A 46 8.87 9.30 -11.11
C LYS A 46 10.01 8.99 -10.16
N TRP A 47 10.54 7.77 -10.21
CA TRP A 47 11.38 7.21 -9.15
C TRP A 47 12.63 6.57 -9.74
N LEU A 48 13.78 6.85 -9.14
CA LEU A 48 15.07 6.40 -9.65
C LEU A 48 15.17 4.86 -9.71
N PHE A 49 14.73 4.20 -8.64
CA PHE A 49 14.88 2.74 -8.44
C PHE A 49 13.75 1.88 -9.03
N PHE A 50 12.73 2.51 -9.61
CA PHE A 50 11.58 1.80 -10.18
C PHE A 50 11.49 2.01 -11.68
N PRO A 51 10.90 1.05 -12.40
CA PRO A 51 10.67 1.19 -13.82
C PRO A 51 9.55 2.20 -14.10
N ASP A 52 9.53 2.70 -15.33
CA ASP A 52 8.70 3.84 -15.78
C ASP A 52 7.20 3.57 -15.68
N TRP A 53 6.79 2.30 -15.81
CA TRP A 53 5.40 1.86 -15.66
C TRP A 53 4.88 1.88 -14.21
N TYR A 54 5.77 2.07 -13.23
CA TYR A 54 5.41 2.09 -11.81
C TYR A 54 5.04 3.50 -11.35
N TYR A 55 3.75 3.70 -11.09
CA TYR A 55 3.20 5.00 -10.70
C TYR A 55 2.56 5.03 -9.32
N LEU A 56 2.35 3.88 -8.69
CA LEU A 56 1.85 3.84 -7.31
C LEU A 56 2.90 4.49 -6.40
N GLY A 57 2.62 5.69 -5.89
CA GLY A 57 3.50 6.49 -5.02
C GLY A 57 3.73 5.91 -3.61
N GLY A 58 3.71 4.58 -3.48
CA GLY A 58 3.76 3.82 -2.24
C GLY A 58 5.14 3.72 -1.59
N LEU A 59 5.94 4.77 -1.66
CA LEU A 59 7.32 4.72 -1.20
C LEU A 59 7.46 5.02 0.29
N SER A 60 6.55 5.86 0.80
CA SER A 60 6.26 5.98 2.24
C SER A 60 5.78 4.67 2.86
N TYR A 61 5.23 3.75 2.06
CA TYR A 61 4.81 2.43 2.55
C TYR A 61 6.00 1.60 3.05
N CYS A 62 7.18 1.72 2.43
CA CYS A 62 8.40 1.06 2.91
C CYS A 62 8.72 1.50 4.35
N ALA A 63 8.74 2.81 4.59
CA ALA A 63 8.98 3.40 5.90
C ALA A 63 7.89 3.05 6.93
N ILE A 64 6.63 3.08 6.50
CA ILE A 64 5.50 2.67 7.34
C ILE A 64 5.64 1.19 7.74
N MET A 65 6.07 0.32 6.82
CA MET A 65 6.29 -1.10 7.11
C MET A 65 7.45 -1.33 8.06
N VAL A 66 8.51 -0.53 8.00
CA VAL A 66 9.56 -0.54 9.03
C VAL A 66 8.96 -0.29 10.41
N VAL A 67 8.16 0.77 10.55
CA VAL A 67 7.56 1.16 11.83
C VAL A 67 6.61 0.09 12.36
N PHE A 68 5.74 -0.45 11.50
CA PHE A 68 4.77 -1.46 11.92
C PHE A 68 5.39 -2.84 12.20
N SER A 69 6.56 -3.12 11.64
CA SER A 69 7.25 -4.40 11.83
C SER A 69 8.15 -4.41 13.07
N MET A 70 8.61 -3.24 13.55
CA MET A 70 9.51 -3.18 14.70
C MET A 70 8.79 -3.48 16.03
N ALA A 71 9.31 -4.46 16.77
CA ALA A 71 8.91 -4.76 18.13
C ALA A 71 10.04 -4.49 19.13
N PHE A 72 9.79 -4.76 20.42
CA PHE A 72 10.75 -4.54 21.50
C PHE A 72 11.99 -5.45 21.44
N ASN A 73 11.97 -6.53 20.64
CA ASN A 73 13.09 -7.43 20.46
C ASN A 73 13.06 -8.07 19.06
N VAL A 74 14.18 -8.68 18.65
CA VAL A 74 14.34 -9.30 17.33
C VAL A 74 13.28 -10.38 17.06
N GLY A 75 12.99 -11.25 18.04
CA GLY A 75 11.99 -12.30 17.89
C GLY A 75 10.57 -11.76 17.68
N GLY A 76 10.22 -10.67 18.36
CA GLY A 76 8.98 -9.93 18.17
C GLY A 76 8.92 -9.30 16.78
N THR A 77 10.00 -8.66 16.33
CA THR A 77 10.09 -8.06 14.99
C THR A 77 9.90 -9.13 13.92
N ILE A 78 10.60 -10.27 14.02
CA ILE A 78 10.43 -11.39 13.09
C ILE A 78 8.99 -11.88 13.08
N ARG A 79 8.37 -12.01 14.26
CA ARG A 79 6.96 -12.43 14.38
C ARG A 79 6.02 -11.46 13.65
N GLU A 80 6.16 -10.16 13.87
CA GLU A 80 5.32 -9.14 13.20
C GLU A 80 5.54 -9.15 11.69
N VAL A 81 6.79 -9.27 11.23
CA VAL A 81 7.13 -9.39 9.81
C VAL A 81 6.48 -10.61 9.18
N CYS A 82 6.59 -11.79 9.80
CA CYS A 82 5.95 -13.01 9.29
C CYS A 82 4.42 -12.86 9.23
N GLN A 83 3.81 -12.24 10.24
CA GLN A 83 2.37 -12.00 10.27
C GLN A 83 1.92 -11.01 9.19
N GLY A 84 2.71 -9.96 8.95
CA GLY A 84 2.50 -8.99 7.87
C GLY A 84 2.62 -9.64 6.49
N PHE A 85 3.69 -10.41 6.25
CA PHE A 85 3.89 -11.11 4.97
C PHE A 85 2.78 -12.07 4.65
N PHE A 86 2.35 -12.87 5.62
CA PHE A 86 1.24 -13.78 5.39
C PHE A 86 -0.07 -13.02 5.11
N GLY A 87 -0.36 -11.96 5.87
CA GLY A 87 -1.58 -11.16 5.68
C GLY A 87 -1.62 -10.46 4.31
N VAL A 88 -0.55 -9.74 3.96
CA VAL A 88 -0.41 -9.05 2.67
C VAL A 88 -0.39 -10.05 1.51
N GLY A 89 0.31 -11.18 1.66
CA GLY A 89 0.42 -12.21 0.63
C GLY A 89 -0.92 -12.87 0.30
N VAL A 90 -1.71 -13.22 1.32
CA VAL A 90 -3.06 -13.79 1.12
C VAL A 90 -3.98 -12.77 0.43
N ALA A 91 -3.93 -11.50 0.84
CA ALA A 91 -4.69 -10.43 0.20
C ALA A 91 -4.29 -10.22 -1.27
N LEU A 92 -2.99 -10.22 -1.57
CA LEU A 92 -2.49 -10.08 -2.93
C LEU A 92 -2.93 -11.23 -3.83
N LEU A 93 -2.78 -12.48 -3.36
CA LEU A 93 -3.19 -13.67 -4.10
C LEU A 93 -4.70 -13.64 -4.37
N TYR A 94 -5.50 -13.29 -3.36
CA TYR A 94 -6.94 -13.17 -3.52
C TYR A 94 -7.33 -12.14 -4.58
N ASN A 95 -6.72 -10.94 -4.55
CA ASN A 95 -7.00 -9.91 -5.54
C ASN A 95 -6.57 -10.34 -6.95
N TYR A 96 -5.43 -11.03 -7.08
CA TYR A 96 -4.98 -11.55 -8.38
C TYR A 96 -5.99 -12.54 -8.97
N VAL A 97 -6.53 -13.43 -8.13
CA VAL A 97 -7.57 -14.38 -8.55
C VAL A 97 -8.87 -13.66 -8.88
N LEU A 98 -9.32 -12.73 -8.02
CA LEU A 98 -10.57 -12.00 -8.21
C LEU A 98 -10.61 -11.22 -9.53
N PHE A 99 -9.55 -10.48 -9.82
CA PHE A 99 -9.44 -9.67 -11.04
C PHE A 99 -8.96 -10.46 -12.27
N ALA A 100 -8.72 -11.76 -12.13
CA ALA A 100 -8.63 -12.66 -13.29
C ALA A 100 -10.03 -13.06 -13.82
N PHE A 101 -11.08 -12.93 -12.99
CA PHE A 101 -12.47 -13.27 -13.36
C PHE A 101 -13.38 -12.04 -13.51
N ILE A 102 -12.97 -10.89 -12.98
CA ILE A 102 -13.74 -9.65 -13.05
C ILE A 102 -13.00 -8.65 -13.92
N ASP A 103 -13.62 -8.29 -15.04
CA ASP A 103 -13.17 -7.19 -15.87
C ASP A 103 -13.58 -5.86 -15.24
N VAL A 104 -12.62 -4.93 -15.19
CA VAL A 104 -12.82 -3.60 -14.60
C VAL A 104 -13.22 -2.65 -15.71
N GLU A 105 -14.42 -2.09 -15.63
CA GLU A 105 -14.86 -1.06 -16.57
C GLU A 105 -13.98 0.19 -16.44
N ARG A 106 -13.39 0.63 -17.55
CA ARG A 106 -12.59 1.84 -17.67
C ARG A 106 -13.35 2.90 -18.47
N PHE A 107 -12.88 4.15 -18.36
CA PHE A 107 -13.55 5.26 -19.00
C PHE A 107 -13.32 5.22 -20.51
N ASP A 108 -14.40 5.13 -21.27
CA ASP A 108 -14.38 5.22 -22.73
C ASP A 108 -14.87 6.60 -23.16
N SER A 109 -13.98 7.38 -23.80
CA SER A 109 -14.33 8.70 -24.32
C SER A 109 -15.12 8.67 -25.63
N GLN A 110 -15.12 7.52 -26.33
CA GLN A 110 -15.76 7.31 -27.64
C GLN A 110 -17.16 6.67 -27.54
N SER A 111 -17.59 6.30 -26.32
CA SER A 111 -18.93 5.77 -26.06
C SER A 111 -20.02 6.84 -26.21
N ASP A 112 -21.21 6.44 -26.65
CA ASP A 112 -22.38 7.33 -26.81
C ASP A 112 -22.78 8.06 -25.52
N ASP A 113 -22.53 7.44 -24.35
CA ASP A 113 -22.71 8.07 -23.03
C ASP A 113 -21.55 7.69 -22.09
N PRO A 114 -20.46 8.48 -22.08
CA PRO A 114 -19.22 8.13 -21.38
C PRO A 114 -19.34 8.17 -19.85
N TYR A 115 -20.38 8.83 -19.32
CA TYR A 115 -20.59 8.99 -17.87
C TYR A 115 -21.74 8.15 -17.31
N LYS A 116 -22.42 7.36 -18.14
CA LYS A 116 -23.59 6.55 -17.74
C LYS A 116 -23.40 5.71 -16.48
N ASN A 117 -22.23 5.08 -16.36
CA ASN A 117 -21.88 4.18 -15.25
C ASN A 117 -21.12 4.89 -14.11
N TYR A 118 -20.92 6.21 -14.22
CA TYR A 118 -20.12 7.00 -13.30
C TYR A 118 -20.99 7.92 -12.46
N TYR A 119 -20.77 7.90 -11.15
CA TYR A 119 -21.43 8.79 -10.20
C TYR A 119 -20.44 9.80 -9.63
N LYS A 120 -20.72 11.10 -9.79
CA LYS A 120 -19.90 12.19 -9.25
C LYS A 120 -20.36 12.58 -7.86
N ILE A 121 -19.48 12.46 -6.88
CA ILE A 121 -19.72 12.96 -5.53
C ILE A 121 -19.15 14.37 -5.43
N ASN A 122 -20.05 15.34 -5.28
CA ASN A 122 -19.71 16.78 -5.28
C ASN A 122 -19.30 17.31 -3.90
N LYS A 123 -19.63 16.60 -2.81
CA LYS A 123 -19.25 16.97 -1.43
C LYS A 123 -18.45 15.83 -0.81
N ALA A 124 -17.15 16.03 -0.69
CA ALA A 124 -16.24 15.13 0.00
C ALA A 124 -15.56 15.85 1.17
N PHE A 125 -15.02 15.08 2.12
CA PHE A 125 -14.32 15.62 3.29
C PHE A 125 -13.06 16.44 2.95
N ASN A 126 -12.51 16.27 1.75
CA ASN A 126 -11.37 17.04 1.23
C ASN A 126 -11.78 18.22 0.32
N SER A 127 -13.08 18.52 0.23
CA SER A 127 -13.64 19.56 -0.64
C SER A 127 -13.38 19.39 -2.14
N SER A 128 -12.91 18.22 -2.60
CA SER A 128 -12.75 17.92 -4.03
C SER A 128 -13.80 16.91 -4.51
N SER A 129 -14.33 17.13 -5.71
CA SER A 129 -15.26 16.19 -6.31
C SER A 129 -14.53 14.97 -6.84
N TYR A 130 -15.08 13.78 -6.62
CA TYR A 130 -14.52 12.54 -7.15
C TYR A 130 -15.60 11.68 -7.82
N TRP A 131 -15.15 10.80 -8.70
CA TRP A 131 -16.01 9.90 -9.46
C TRP A 131 -15.93 8.48 -8.92
N ILE A 132 -17.04 7.76 -9.00
CA ILE A 132 -17.15 6.34 -8.68
C ILE A 132 -17.71 5.63 -9.91
N ASN A 133 -17.11 4.50 -10.30
CA ASN A 133 -17.73 3.56 -11.23
C ASN A 133 -18.66 2.64 -10.43
N VAL A 134 -19.97 2.78 -10.61
CA VAL A 134 -20.99 2.07 -9.82
C VAL A 134 -21.01 0.56 -10.13
N PRO A 135 -20.99 0.12 -11.40
CA PRO A 135 -20.89 -1.31 -11.74
C PRO A 135 -19.70 -2.01 -11.08
N ASN A 136 -18.50 -1.44 -11.19
CA ASN A 136 -17.29 -2.03 -10.59
C ASN A 136 -17.41 -2.11 -9.06
N LEU A 137 -17.97 -1.09 -8.42
CA LEU A 137 -18.16 -1.07 -6.97
C LEU A 137 -19.15 -2.15 -6.53
N VAL A 138 -20.32 -2.24 -7.18
CA VAL A 138 -21.35 -3.23 -6.85
C VAL A 138 -20.87 -4.65 -7.13
N ALA A 139 -20.12 -4.86 -8.21
CA ALA A 139 -19.56 -6.16 -8.55
C ALA A 139 -18.49 -6.63 -7.56
N THR A 140 -17.63 -5.73 -7.06
CA THR A 140 -16.49 -6.09 -6.19
C THR A 140 -16.80 -6.06 -4.69
N LEU A 141 -17.75 -5.24 -4.24
CA LEU A 141 -18.08 -5.08 -2.82
C LEU A 141 -18.45 -6.41 -2.11
N PRO A 142 -19.29 -7.30 -2.68
CA PRO A 142 -19.60 -8.59 -2.07
C PRO A 142 -18.35 -9.44 -1.84
N TRP A 143 -17.38 -9.38 -2.76
CA TRP A 143 -16.12 -10.10 -2.66
C TRP A 143 -15.19 -9.54 -1.58
N ILE A 144 -15.19 -8.23 -1.35
CA ILE A 144 -14.46 -7.63 -0.22
C ILE A 144 -15.06 -8.12 1.11
N VAL A 145 -16.39 -8.14 1.22
CA VAL A 145 -17.11 -8.59 2.42
C VAL A 145 -16.87 -10.08 2.65
N ALA A 146 -17.00 -10.90 1.60
CA ALA A 146 -16.77 -12.35 1.67
C ALA A 146 -15.33 -12.67 2.14
N PHE A 147 -14.33 -12.00 1.59
CA PHE A 147 -12.94 -12.15 2.04
C PHE A 147 -12.77 -11.77 3.51
N THR A 148 -13.37 -10.64 3.92
CA THR A 148 -13.30 -10.17 5.30
C THR A 148 -13.91 -11.18 6.27
N VAL A 149 -15.08 -11.72 5.95
CA VAL A 149 -15.75 -12.76 6.76
C VAL A 149 -14.89 -14.02 6.81
N ALA A 150 -14.36 -14.49 5.67
CA ALA A 150 -13.49 -15.67 5.62
C ALA A 150 -12.24 -15.52 6.51
N VAL A 151 -11.53 -14.39 6.41
CA VAL A 151 -10.34 -14.10 7.22
C VAL A 151 -10.66 -14.00 8.71
N MET A 152 -11.85 -13.51 9.07
CA MET A 152 -12.29 -13.42 10.47
C MET A 152 -12.65 -14.78 11.07
N ILE A 153 -13.22 -15.69 10.27
CA ILE A 153 -13.56 -17.05 10.70
C ILE A 153 -12.30 -17.92 10.83
N LEU A 154 -11.35 -17.75 9.91
CA LEU A 154 -10.11 -18.52 9.92
C LEU A 154 -9.26 -18.24 11.17
N PRO A 155 -8.56 -19.24 11.73
CA PRO A 155 -7.81 -19.12 12.98
C PRO A 155 -6.46 -18.37 12.81
N PHE A 156 -6.47 -17.24 12.12
CA PHE A 156 -5.31 -16.37 11.97
C PHE A 156 -5.06 -15.52 13.21
N GLN A 157 -3.79 -15.16 13.42
CA GLN A 157 -3.42 -14.19 14.45
C GLN A 157 -4.00 -12.81 14.14
N LEU A 158 -4.22 -12.02 15.19
CA LEU A 158 -4.89 -10.72 15.09
C LEU A 158 -4.22 -9.78 14.09
N ASN A 159 -2.89 -9.66 14.10
CA ASN A 159 -2.20 -8.75 13.19
C ASN A 159 -2.25 -9.27 11.76
N THR A 160 -2.12 -10.58 11.54
CA THR A 160 -2.34 -11.20 10.23
C THR A 160 -3.72 -10.86 9.64
N ARG A 161 -4.79 -10.94 10.45
CA ARG A 161 -6.13 -10.54 10.01
C ARG A 161 -6.20 -9.06 9.65
N LYS A 162 -5.61 -8.18 10.48
CA LYS A 162 -5.58 -6.73 10.23
C LYS A 162 -4.89 -6.43 8.90
N TYR A 163 -3.71 -7.00 8.66
CA TYR A 163 -2.99 -6.82 7.40
C TYR A 163 -3.77 -7.38 6.22
N ALA A 164 -4.31 -8.60 6.33
CA ALA A 164 -5.09 -9.21 5.24
C ALA A 164 -6.30 -8.37 4.85
N VAL A 165 -7.14 -7.99 5.82
CA VAL A 165 -8.37 -7.21 5.55
C VAL A 165 -8.04 -5.81 5.04
N GLY A 166 -7.11 -5.11 5.69
CA GLY A 166 -6.72 -3.75 5.30
C GLY A 166 -6.09 -3.70 3.91
N THR A 167 -5.17 -4.62 3.62
CA THR A 167 -4.51 -4.71 2.32
C THR A 167 -5.47 -5.15 1.23
N ASN A 168 -6.38 -6.08 1.51
CA ASN A 168 -7.40 -6.48 0.54
C ASN A 168 -8.28 -5.30 0.12
N ALA A 169 -8.82 -4.57 1.10
CA ALA A 169 -9.62 -3.38 0.81
C ALA A 169 -8.81 -2.34 0.02
N TYR A 170 -7.56 -2.07 0.42
CA TYR A 170 -6.69 -1.13 -0.29
C TYR A 170 -6.45 -1.54 -1.75
N PHE A 171 -6.14 -2.82 -2.02
CA PHE A 171 -5.89 -3.32 -3.38
C PHE A 171 -7.14 -3.28 -4.24
N THR A 172 -8.26 -3.82 -3.75
CA THR A 172 -9.52 -3.84 -4.51
C THR A 172 -9.98 -2.42 -4.84
N LEU A 173 -9.96 -1.51 -3.85
CA LEU A 173 -10.36 -0.11 -4.06
C LEU A 173 -9.42 0.63 -5.01
N THR A 174 -8.11 0.34 -4.99
CA THR A 174 -7.13 0.94 -5.91
C THR A 174 -7.40 0.53 -7.36
N ILE A 175 -7.79 -0.73 -7.58
CA ILE A 175 -8.08 -1.26 -8.91
C ILE A 175 -9.36 -0.62 -9.46
N ILE A 176 -10.45 -0.64 -8.71
CA ILE A 176 -11.75 -0.14 -9.18
C ILE A 176 -11.88 1.39 -9.16
N ASN A 177 -10.97 2.10 -8.48
CA ASN A 177 -10.97 3.55 -8.45
C ASN A 177 -10.83 4.10 -9.88
N PRO A 178 -11.81 4.86 -10.40
CA PRO A 178 -11.77 5.34 -11.77
C PRO A 178 -10.89 6.58 -11.94
N ALA A 179 -10.44 7.22 -10.86
CA ALA A 179 -9.60 8.41 -10.94
C ALA A 179 -8.19 8.07 -11.44
N ASN A 180 -7.68 8.89 -12.34
CA ASN A 180 -6.31 8.82 -12.82
C ASN A 180 -5.35 9.30 -11.69
N PRO A 181 -4.44 8.44 -11.20
CA PRO A 181 -3.50 8.80 -10.13
C PRO A 181 -2.34 9.69 -10.61
N LEU A 182 -2.14 9.83 -11.92
CA LEU A 182 -1.12 10.68 -12.52
C LEU A 182 -1.63 12.10 -12.79
N SER A 183 -2.91 12.26 -13.09
CA SER A 183 -3.53 13.55 -13.42
C SER A 183 -4.81 13.77 -12.63
N SER A 184 -4.77 14.74 -11.71
CA SER A 184 -5.91 15.12 -10.88
C SER A 184 -7.10 15.55 -11.74
N GLY A 185 -8.27 14.96 -11.50
CA GLY A 185 -9.52 15.31 -12.20
C GLY A 185 -9.80 14.53 -13.49
N HIS A 186 -8.85 13.71 -13.96
CA HIS A 186 -9.05 12.83 -15.11
C HIS A 186 -9.43 11.42 -14.67
N LEU A 187 -10.12 10.68 -15.54
CA LEU A 187 -10.47 9.27 -15.34
C LEU A 187 -9.44 8.37 -16.04
N LYS A 188 -9.33 7.12 -15.59
CA LYS A 188 -8.51 6.08 -16.23
C LYS A 188 -9.14 5.71 -17.57
N SER A 189 -8.54 6.16 -18.68
CA SER A 189 -9.02 5.87 -20.03
C SER A 189 -8.75 4.42 -20.44
N ILE A 190 -9.54 3.90 -21.38
CA ILE A 190 -9.26 2.65 -22.08
C ILE A 190 -8.02 2.79 -22.98
N ASP A 191 -7.78 3.98 -23.53
CA ASP A 191 -6.65 4.25 -24.45
C ASP A 191 -5.28 4.27 -23.75
N ASP A 192 -5.26 4.21 -22.43
CA ASP A 192 -4.04 4.28 -21.63
C ASP A 192 -3.70 2.89 -21.05
N GLU A 193 -2.71 2.24 -21.67
CA GLU A 193 -2.18 0.93 -21.28
C GLU A 193 -1.65 0.92 -19.84
N LEU A 194 -1.26 2.08 -19.29
CA LEU A 194 -0.77 2.19 -17.92
C LEU A 194 -1.85 1.81 -16.90
N PHE A 195 -3.13 1.97 -17.26
CA PHE A 195 -4.28 1.66 -16.43
C PHE A 195 -4.95 0.33 -16.77
N ASP A 196 -4.34 -0.50 -17.62
CA ASP A 196 -4.78 -1.88 -17.80
C ASP A 196 -4.77 -2.61 -16.44
N THR A 197 -5.79 -3.44 -16.21
CA THR A 197 -5.90 -4.23 -14.97
C THR A 197 -4.64 -5.05 -14.71
N SER A 198 -4.03 -5.60 -15.76
CA SER A 198 -2.77 -6.35 -15.70
C SER A 198 -1.61 -5.48 -15.19
N ASN A 199 -1.50 -4.22 -15.65
CA ASN A 199 -0.47 -3.29 -15.21
C ASN A 199 -0.74 -2.75 -13.80
N ILE A 200 -2.01 -2.54 -13.42
CA ILE A 200 -2.39 -2.19 -12.03
C ILE A 200 -2.00 -3.33 -11.08
N LEU A 201 -2.28 -4.58 -11.42
CA LEU A 201 -1.87 -5.75 -10.62
C LEU A 201 -0.35 -5.85 -10.51
N ARG A 202 0.37 -5.59 -11.60
CA ARG A 202 1.84 -5.54 -11.60
C ARG A 202 2.37 -4.43 -10.67
N ASN A 203 1.73 -3.27 -10.68
CA ASN A 203 2.01 -2.15 -9.78
C ASN A 203 1.78 -2.56 -8.31
N LEU A 204 0.65 -3.21 -7.99
CA LEU A 204 0.36 -3.70 -6.64
C LEU A 204 1.35 -4.77 -6.17
N ARG A 205 1.82 -5.63 -7.08
CA ARG A 205 2.89 -6.60 -6.77
C ARG A 205 4.18 -5.90 -6.38
N THR A 206 4.60 -4.90 -7.15
CA THR A 206 5.78 -4.09 -6.81
C THR A 206 5.60 -3.38 -5.47
N PHE A 207 4.42 -2.81 -5.22
CA PHE A 207 4.08 -2.18 -3.93
C PHE A 207 4.20 -3.17 -2.75
N ALA A 208 3.71 -4.41 -2.91
CA ALA A 208 3.87 -5.45 -1.89
C ALA A 208 5.34 -5.82 -1.67
N ILE A 209 6.14 -5.93 -2.73
CA ILE A 209 7.60 -6.17 -2.63
C ILE A 209 8.30 -5.04 -1.88
N VAL A 210 7.92 -3.79 -2.11
CA VAL A 210 8.45 -2.63 -1.36
C VAL A 210 8.10 -2.75 0.13
N GLY A 211 6.89 -3.19 0.47
CA GLY A 211 6.52 -3.51 1.85
C GLY A 211 7.40 -4.62 2.46
N VAL A 212 7.74 -5.65 1.67
CA VAL A 212 8.67 -6.71 2.06
C VAL A 212 10.06 -6.18 2.35
N LEU A 213 10.57 -5.28 1.50
CA LEU A 213 11.87 -4.64 1.72
C LEU A 213 11.88 -3.82 3.03
N GLY A 214 10.84 -3.04 3.30
CA GLY A 214 10.72 -2.28 4.56
C GLY A 214 10.71 -3.19 5.78
N ALA A 215 9.97 -4.29 5.73
CA ALA A 215 9.96 -5.28 6.79
C ALA A 215 11.34 -5.95 6.99
N LEU A 216 12.08 -6.26 5.92
CA LEU A 216 13.44 -6.80 6.03
C LEU A 216 14.42 -5.80 6.64
N ILE A 217 14.34 -4.52 6.25
CA ILE A 217 15.12 -3.44 6.87
C ILE A 217 14.86 -3.41 8.38
N SER A 218 13.61 -3.57 8.82
CA SER A 218 13.27 -3.59 10.25
C SER A 218 13.97 -4.72 11.01
N VAL A 219 14.06 -5.92 10.42
CA VAL A 219 14.75 -7.07 11.03
C VAL A 219 16.25 -6.80 11.11
N VAL A 220 16.85 -6.36 10.01
CA VAL A 220 18.29 -6.07 9.93
C VAL A 220 18.67 -5.00 10.96
N THR A 221 17.93 -3.89 11.03
CA THR A 221 18.22 -2.83 12.00
C THR A 221 18.05 -3.30 13.44
N MET A 222 17.11 -4.20 13.71
CA MET A 222 16.93 -4.73 15.07
C MET A 222 18.06 -5.69 15.49
N CYS A 223 18.68 -6.39 14.53
CA CYS A 223 19.83 -7.26 14.74
C CYS A 223 21.13 -6.50 15.05
N ILE A 224 21.23 -5.22 14.68
CA ILE A 224 22.41 -4.42 15.01
C ILE A 224 22.45 -4.19 16.53
N PRO A 225 23.52 -4.59 17.23
CA PRO A 225 23.64 -4.40 18.67
C PRO A 225 23.70 -2.89 19.03
N TYR A 226 23.12 -2.52 20.17
CA TYR A 226 23.26 -1.15 20.71
C TYR A 226 24.47 -1.10 21.64
N PRO A 227 25.16 0.05 21.77
CA PRO A 227 24.98 1.30 21.05
C PRO A 227 25.34 1.20 19.57
N ILE A 228 24.52 1.82 18.70
CA ILE A 228 24.98 2.23 17.38
C ILE A 228 26.04 3.30 17.70
N LEU A 229 27.31 2.90 17.65
CA LEU A 229 28.47 3.76 17.88
C LEU A 229 28.42 4.98 16.96
#